data_AF-A0A855KKN3-F1
#
_entry.id   AF-A0A855KKN3-F1
#
_cell.length_a   1.000
_cell.length_b   1.000
_cell.length_c   1.000
_cell.angle_alpha   90.00
_cell.angle_beta   90.00
_cell.angle_gamma   90.00
#
_symmetry.space_group_name_H-M   'P 1'
#
loop_
_entity.id
_entity.type
_entity.pdbx_description
1 polymer ?
#
loop_
_entity_poly.entity_id
_entity_poly.type
_entity_poly.pdbx_seq_one_letter_code
_entity_poly.pdbx_strand_id
1 'polypeptide(L)'
;MAGETAAVKQALPKREVKIHTLTCKTDQTVKQVPVTLRDLVVFFIGGAGDQESYYGTGPNNIDYVRRIAVGDAKQLEILKRCPTWALSYNAFISDDDLERNVLSRIPNCSSAIYIVGHSLGGWNGAHLSSVLTDKGFKVKMLITLDPVGEGKIVYGISSIYRREPIPKADYWVNIRAAAVDWNASDLVADFGEQWEVTQGPNVMGRVDVNHADADRMFVQTLPGGKSARQIFNESILSYFRE
;
A
#
# COMPACT_ATOMS: atom_id res chain seq x y z
N MET A 1 -36.43 -18.14 55.94
CA MET A 1 -36.24 -16.67 56.05
C MET A 1 -34.75 -16.42 56.03
N ALA A 2 -34.34 -15.50 55.16
CA ALA A 2 -33.03 -15.45 54.50
C ALA A 2 -31.84 -15.22 55.44
N GLY A 3 -30.75 -15.95 55.19
CA GLY A 3 -29.42 -15.64 55.70
C GLY A 3 -28.76 -14.61 54.80
N GLU A 4 -28.25 -13.54 55.41
CA GLU A 4 -27.40 -12.55 54.77
C GLU A 4 -26.03 -13.17 54.44
N THR A 5 -25.73 -13.30 53.16
CA THR A 5 -24.37 -13.56 52.68
C THR A 5 -23.62 -12.24 52.56
N ALA A 6 -22.71 -12.00 53.51
CA ALA A 6 -21.79 -10.88 53.49
C ALA A 6 -20.82 -10.97 52.29
N ALA A 7 -20.79 -9.92 51.47
CA ALA A 7 -19.87 -9.78 50.35
C ALA A 7 -18.43 -9.57 50.86
N VAL A 8 -17.55 -10.53 50.60
CA VAL A 8 -16.10 -10.39 50.82
C VAL A 8 -15.53 -9.48 49.73
N LYS A 9 -15.24 -8.23 50.07
CA LYS A 9 -14.41 -7.34 49.23
C LYS A 9 -12.96 -7.82 49.30
N GLN A 10 -12.50 -8.57 48.30
CA GLN A 10 -11.06 -8.79 48.09
C GLN A 10 -10.41 -7.46 47.69
N ALA A 11 -9.41 -7.02 48.46
CA ALA A 11 -8.59 -5.89 48.10
C ALA A 11 -7.67 -6.26 46.93
N LEU A 12 -7.65 -5.41 45.89
CA LEU A 12 -6.72 -5.52 44.77
C LEU A 12 -5.27 -5.44 45.25
N PRO A 13 -4.34 -6.22 44.69
CA PRO A 13 -2.94 -6.20 45.09
C PRO A 13 -2.33 -4.82 44.84
N LYS A 14 -1.71 -4.25 45.88
CA LYS A 14 -0.94 -2.99 45.78
C LYS A 14 0.19 -3.20 44.77
N ARG A 15 0.17 -2.45 43.66
CA ARG A 15 1.34 -2.33 42.77
C ARG A 15 2.45 -1.58 43.51
N GLU A 16 3.53 -2.28 43.83
CA GLU A 16 4.76 -1.63 44.28
C GLU A 16 5.39 -0.89 43.10
N VAL A 17 5.44 0.44 43.19
CA VAL A 17 6.16 1.28 42.24
C VAL A 17 7.64 1.20 42.59
N LYS A 18 8.39 0.34 41.87
CA LYS A 18 9.86 0.33 41.93
C LYS A 18 10.40 1.46 41.05
N ILE A 19 10.98 2.47 41.68
CA ILE A 19 11.75 3.52 41.00
C ILE A 19 13.12 2.92 40.66
N HIS A 20 13.39 2.66 39.38
CA HIS A 20 14.74 2.33 38.90
C HIS A 20 15.41 3.60 38.40
N THR A 21 16.56 3.94 38.99
CA THR A 21 17.43 5.00 38.47
C THR A 21 18.15 4.45 37.25
N LEU A 22 17.74 4.88 36.05
CA LEU A 22 18.22 4.35 34.77
C LEU A 22 19.69 4.69 34.47
N THR A 23 20.31 5.66 35.16
CA THR A 23 21.75 5.97 35.03
C THR A 23 22.26 6.84 36.17
N CYS A 24 23.54 6.69 36.56
CA CYS A 24 24.16 7.50 37.61
C CYS A 24 24.34 8.96 37.14
N LYS A 25 24.10 9.94 38.02
CA LYS A 25 24.27 11.38 37.70
C LYS A 25 25.70 11.77 37.33
N THR A 26 26.69 10.94 37.67
CA THR A 26 28.11 11.15 37.36
C THR A 26 28.53 10.51 36.03
N ASP A 27 27.62 9.83 35.34
CA ASP A 27 27.91 9.23 34.04
C ASP A 27 27.92 10.33 32.96
N GLN A 28 29.13 10.81 32.65
CA GLN A 28 29.39 11.78 31.57
C GLN A 28 29.69 11.08 30.24
N THR A 29 29.52 9.76 30.13
CA THR A 29 29.78 9.07 28.87
C THR A 29 28.78 9.52 27.81
N VAL A 30 29.28 9.83 26.62
CA VAL A 30 28.42 10.15 25.47
C VAL A 30 27.67 8.87 25.10
N LYS A 31 26.39 8.82 25.47
CA LYS A 31 25.51 7.71 25.10
C LYS A 31 25.26 7.76 23.60
N GLN A 32 25.85 6.82 22.87
CA GLN A 32 25.50 6.64 21.48
C GLN A 32 24.10 6.03 21.41
N VAL A 33 23.14 6.79 20.93
CA VAL A 33 21.82 6.28 20.57
C VAL A 33 21.92 5.82 19.12
N PRO A 34 21.72 4.53 18.82
CA PRO A 34 21.63 4.09 17.44
C PRO A 34 20.43 4.79 16.81
N VAL A 35 20.68 5.65 15.82
CA VAL A 35 19.63 6.19 14.97
C VAL A 35 19.28 5.09 13.98
N THR A 36 18.17 4.40 14.22
CA THR A 36 17.65 3.41 13.26
C THR A 36 17.33 4.14 11.97
N LEU A 37 18.02 3.78 10.89
CA LEU A 37 17.66 4.25 9.57
C LEU A 37 16.26 3.75 9.26
N ARG A 38 15.36 4.69 8.98
CA ARG A 38 14.02 4.38 8.51
C ARG A 38 14.12 3.75 7.13
N ASP A 39 13.66 2.51 7.03
CA ASP A 39 13.56 1.76 5.78
C ASP A 39 12.16 1.96 5.20
N LEU A 40 12.08 2.08 3.87
CA LEU A 40 10.81 1.99 3.17
C LEU A 40 10.95 1.03 2.00
N VAL A 41 9.83 0.49 1.53
CA VAL A 41 9.76 -0.31 0.31
C VAL A 41 8.53 0.09 -0.48
N VAL A 42 8.66 0.08 -1.81
CA VAL A 42 7.56 0.41 -2.73
C VAL A 42 7.25 -0.79 -3.61
N PHE A 43 6.00 -1.23 -3.58
CA PHE A 43 5.46 -2.25 -4.48
C PHE A 43 4.61 -1.59 -5.55
N PHE A 44 4.96 -1.84 -6.81
CA PHE A 44 4.23 -1.45 -8.00
C PHE A 44 3.53 -2.68 -8.56
N ILE A 45 2.21 -2.74 -8.45
CA ILE A 45 1.41 -3.92 -8.77
C ILE A 45 0.65 -3.68 -10.07
N GLY A 46 0.99 -4.44 -11.09
CA GLY A 46 0.44 -4.30 -12.43
C GLY A 46 -0.89 -5.03 -12.63
N GLY A 47 -1.64 -4.60 -13.64
CA GLY A 47 -2.89 -5.22 -14.06
C GLY A 47 -2.72 -6.52 -14.86
N ALA A 48 -3.81 -7.01 -15.46
CA ALA A 48 -3.71 -8.12 -16.42
C ALA A 48 -2.81 -7.73 -17.60
N GLY A 49 -1.80 -8.55 -17.88
CA GLY A 49 -0.84 -8.30 -18.94
C GLY A 49 0.36 -7.44 -18.52
N ASP A 50 0.35 -6.81 -17.34
CA ASP A 50 1.58 -6.24 -16.78
C ASP A 50 2.44 -7.38 -16.18
N GLN A 51 3.73 -7.39 -16.51
CA GLN A 51 4.77 -8.32 -15.98
C GLN A 51 4.57 -9.83 -16.27
N GLU A 52 3.38 -10.26 -16.71
CA GLU A 52 3.13 -11.56 -17.33
C GLU A 52 2.45 -11.34 -18.69
N SER A 53 2.81 -12.14 -19.70
CA SER A 53 2.12 -12.07 -20.99
C SER A 53 0.68 -12.57 -20.84
N TYR A 54 -0.28 -11.66 -20.84
CA TYR A 54 -1.68 -12.01 -21.08
C TYR A 54 -1.87 -12.10 -22.60
N TYR A 55 -2.06 -13.30 -23.14
CA TYR A 55 -2.15 -13.54 -24.60
C TYR A 55 -0.94 -13.05 -25.43
N GLY A 56 0.30 -13.21 -24.94
CA GLY A 56 1.53 -13.06 -25.74
C GLY A 56 2.06 -11.64 -25.96
N THR A 57 1.32 -10.61 -25.58
CA THR A 57 1.77 -9.20 -25.53
C THR A 57 0.99 -8.51 -24.44
N GLY A 58 1.69 -8.03 -23.41
CA GLY A 58 1.06 -7.38 -22.26
C GLY A 58 1.52 -5.93 -22.11
N PRO A 59 0.64 -5.01 -21.70
CA PRO A 59 1.05 -3.63 -21.42
C PRO A 59 2.11 -3.58 -20.30
N ASN A 60 2.81 -2.45 -20.19
CA ASN A 60 3.79 -2.17 -19.13
C ASN A 60 3.36 -0.93 -18.33
N ASN A 61 2.06 -0.79 -18.08
CA ASN A 61 1.43 0.42 -17.59
C ASN A 61 1.99 0.81 -16.22
N ILE A 62 2.06 -0.16 -15.31
CA ILE A 62 2.64 0.08 -13.99
C ILE A 62 4.16 0.36 -14.04
N ASP A 63 4.88 -0.15 -15.04
CA ASP A 63 6.32 0.12 -15.16
C ASP A 63 6.59 1.58 -15.56
N TYR A 64 5.70 2.23 -16.30
CA TYR A 64 5.80 3.68 -16.55
C TYR A 64 5.67 4.48 -15.24
N VAL A 65 4.70 4.15 -14.39
CA VAL A 65 4.56 4.75 -13.05
C VAL A 65 5.81 4.52 -12.21
N ARG A 66 6.33 3.29 -12.20
CA ARG A 66 7.57 2.94 -11.50
C ARG A 66 8.76 3.74 -12.01
N ARG A 67 8.93 3.90 -13.33
CA ARG A 67 10.03 4.68 -13.92
C ARG A 67 9.98 6.13 -13.48
N ILE A 68 8.78 6.73 -13.40
CA ILE A 68 8.59 8.08 -12.87
C ILE A 68 9.04 8.15 -11.41
N ALA A 69 8.55 7.25 -10.55
CA ALA A 69 8.91 7.22 -9.13
C ALA A 69 10.41 6.98 -8.90
N VAL A 70 11.03 6.09 -9.69
CA VAL A 70 12.49 5.85 -9.65
C VAL A 70 13.27 7.07 -10.14
N GLY A 71 12.77 7.76 -11.17
CA GLY A 71 13.34 9.02 -11.65
C GLY A 71 13.33 10.09 -10.56
N ASP A 72 12.21 10.24 -9.86
CA ASP A 72 12.06 11.16 -8.73
C ASP A 72 13.00 10.79 -7.57
N ALA A 73 13.04 9.51 -7.19
CA ALA A 73 13.92 9.03 -6.13
C ALA A 73 15.41 9.24 -6.46
N LYS A 74 15.80 9.20 -7.74
CA LYS A 74 17.15 9.55 -8.20
C LYS A 74 17.42 11.04 -8.04
N GLN A 75 16.51 11.89 -8.51
CA GLN A 75 16.64 13.36 -8.41
C GLN A 75 16.69 13.84 -6.95
N LEU A 76 16.00 13.14 -6.06
CA LEU A 76 15.97 13.40 -4.62
C LEU A 76 17.12 12.71 -3.85
N GLU A 77 18.00 11.98 -4.52
CA GLU A 77 19.13 11.24 -3.92
C GLU A 77 18.74 10.18 -2.86
N ILE A 78 17.49 9.70 -2.90
CA ILE A 78 16.94 8.71 -1.96
C ILE A 78 16.81 7.31 -2.55
N LEU A 79 17.20 7.09 -3.81
CA LEU A 79 17.01 5.80 -4.49
C LEU A 79 17.53 4.61 -3.69
N LYS A 80 18.71 4.72 -3.07
CA LYS A 80 19.30 3.63 -2.25
C LYS A 80 18.46 3.27 -1.03
N ARG A 81 17.61 4.19 -0.58
CA ARG A 81 16.72 4.05 0.58
C ARG A 81 15.28 3.72 0.20
N CYS A 82 14.99 3.64 -1.11
CA CYS A 82 13.67 3.38 -1.65
C CYS A 82 13.71 2.16 -2.60
N PRO A 83 14.01 0.94 -2.10
CA PRO A 83 13.87 -0.25 -2.91
C PRO A 83 12.45 -0.33 -3.50
N THR A 84 12.40 -0.54 -4.82
CA THR A 84 11.14 -0.61 -5.57
C THR A 84 11.04 -1.94 -6.30
N TRP A 85 9.84 -2.53 -6.29
CA TRP A 85 9.58 -3.82 -6.89
C TRP A 85 8.33 -3.76 -7.75
N ALA A 86 8.44 -4.18 -9.01
CA ALA A 86 7.28 -4.45 -9.85
C ALA A 86 6.81 -5.90 -9.61
N LEU A 87 5.50 -6.09 -9.49
CA LEU A 87 4.84 -7.37 -9.29
C LEU A 87 3.62 -7.45 -10.23
N SER A 88 3.34 -8.64 -10.75
CA SER A 88 2.02 -8.92 -11.36
C SER A 88 0.96 -9.01 -10.26
N TYR A 89 -0.31 -8.74 -10.60
CA TYR A 89 -1.41 -8.80 -9.64
C TYR A 89 -1.52 -10.16 -8.93
N ASN A 90 -1.19 -11.26 -9.61
CA ASN A 90 -1.30 -12.63 -9.10
C ASN A 90 -0.06 -13.10 -8.29
N ALA A 91 0.96 -12.27 -8.12
CA ALA A 91 2.24 -12.67 -7.54
C ALA A 91 2.23 -12.95 -6.03
N PHE A 92 1.09 -12.87 -5.34
CA PHE A 92 1.03 -13.00 -3.87
C PHE A 92 -0.30 -13.59 -3.38
N ILE A 93 -0.93 -14.45 -4.18
CA ILE A 93 -2.22 -15.05 -3.85
C ILE A 93 -2.09 -16.20 -2.84
N SER A 94 -1.06 -17.04 -3.01
CA SER A 94 -0.75 -18.10 -2.04
C SER A 94 0.18 -17.59 -0.94
N ASP A 95 0.20 -18.26 0.21
CA ASP A 95 1.12 -17.91 1.30
C ASP A 95 2.59 -18.01 0.87
N ASP A 96 2.94 -19.01 0.05
CA ASP A 96 4.29 -19.19 -0.49
C ASP A 96 4.69 -18.06 -1.44
N ASP A 97 3.76 -17.62 -2.29
CA ASP A 97 3.99 -16.50 -3.20
C ASP A 97 4.11 -15.18 -2.43
N LEU A 98 3.26 -14.98 -1.42
CA LEU A 98 3.32 -13.81 -0.54
C LEU A 98 4.67 -13.74 0.17
N GLU A 99 5.12 -14.85 0.75
CA GLU A 99 6.42 -14.94 1.42
C GLU A 99 7.56 -14.62 0.45
N ARG A 100 7.59 -15.31 -0.70
CA ARG A 100 8.67 -15.19 -1.68
C ARG A 100 8.73 -13.82 -2.35
N ASN A 101 7.58 -13.25 -2.72
CA ASN A 101 7.52 -12.08 -3.60
C ASN A 101 7.29 -10.76 -2.86
N VAL A 102 6.77 -10.79 -1.62
CA VAL A 102 6.49 -9.58 -0.84
C VAL A 102 7.27 -9.58 0.47
N LEU A 103 7.07 -10.58 1.34
CA LEU A 103 7.60 -10.54 2.71
C LEU A 103 9.13 -10.59 2.75
N SER A 104 9.75 -11.44 1.91
CA SER A 104 11.21 -11.52 1.77
C SER A 104 11.88 -10.21 1.32
N ARG A 105 11.10 -9.27 0.77
CA ARG A 105 11.56 -7.98 0.23
C ARG A 105 11.36 -6.83 1.21
N ILE A 106 10.69 -7.08 2.34
CA ILE A 106 10.50 -6.10 3.41
C ILE A 106 11.64 -6.29 4.42
N PRO A 107 12.53 -5.30 4.61
CA PRO A 107 13.71 -5.48 5.46
C PRO A 107 13.39 -5.86 6.91
N ASN A 108 12.32 -5.28 7.46
CA ASN A 108 11.86 -5.52 8.82
C ASN A 108 10.44 -4.97 9.03
N CYS A 109 9.75 -5.37 10.10
CA CYS A 109 8.37 -4.96 10.38
C CYS A 109 8.17 -3.45 10.61
N SER A 110 9.23 -2.68 10.87
CA SER A 110 9.16 -1.22 11.03
C SER A 110 9.28 -0.45 9.71
N SER A 111 9.54 -1.15 8.60
CA SER A 111 9.65 -0.56 7.28
C SER A 111 8.31 0.06 6.86
N ALA A 112 8.35 1.29 6.33
CA ALA A 112 7.17 1.88 5.73
C ALA A 112 6.90 1.25 4.37
N ILE A 113 5.70 0.69 4.18
CA ILE A 113 5.31 0.04 2.93
C ILE A 113 4.43 0.99 2.12
N TYR A 114 4.80 1.17 0.86
CA TYR A 114 4.05 1.91 -0.14
C TYR A 114 3.57 0.93 -1.21
N ILE A 115 2.31 1.02 -1.60
CA ILE A 115 1.70 0.19 -2.63
C ILE A 115 1.09 1.11 -3.69
N VAL A 116 1.47 0.90 -4.96
CA VAL A 116 0.84 1.56 -6.11
C VAL A 116 0.33 0.45 -7.02
N GLY A 117 -0.99 0.35 -7.16
CA GLY A 117 -1.64 -0.70 -7.96
C GLY A 117 -2.45 -0.11 -9.11
N HIS A 118 -2.34 -0.69 -10.30
CA HIS A 118 -3.14 -0.33 -11.47
C HIS A 118 -4.10 -1.46 -11.86
N SER A 119 -5.33 -1.15 -12.25
CA SER A 119 -6.29 -2.15 -12.75
C SER A 119 -6.48 -3.31 -11.73
N LEU A 120 -6.34 -4.58 -12.14
CA LEU A 120 -6.37 -5.73 -11.20
C LEU A 120 -5.30 -5.62 -10.11
N GLY A 121 -4.16 -4.98 -10.41
CA GLY A 121 -3.13 -4.70 -9.43
C GLY A 121 -3.57 -3.65 -8.40
N GLY A 122 -4.49 -2.76 -8.76
CA GLY A 122 -5.17 -1.86 -7.82
C GLY A 122 -6.05 -2.63 -6.84
N TRP A 123 -6.85 -3.57 -7.34
CA TRP A 123 -7.69 -4.45 -6.53
C TRP A 123 -6.88 -5.38 -5.61
N ASN A 124 -5.91 -6.11 -6.16
CA ASN A 124 -5.08 -7.00 -5.35
C ASN A 124 -4.11 -6.22 -4.45
N GLY A 125 -3.62 -5.05 -4.86
CA GLY A 125 -2.82 -4.17 -4.01
C GLY A 125 -3.60 -3.64 -2.81
N ALA A 126 -4.88 -3.34 -3.02
CA ALA A 126 -5.81 -3.01 -1.95
C ALA A 126 -5.99 -4.16 -0.95
N HIS A 127 -6.13 -5.41 -1.40
CA HIS A 127 -6.10 -6.59 -0.51
C HIS A 127 -4.76 -6.78 0.20
N LEU A 128 -3.66 -6.60 -0.51
CA LEU A 128 -2.32 -6.74 0.05
C LEU A 128 -2.11 -5.77 1.22
N SER A 129 -2.67 -4.56 1.13
CA SER A 129 -2.61 -3.58 2.23
C SER A 129 -3.18 -4.13 3.54
N SER A 130 -4.30 -4.83 3.46
CA SER A 130 -4.98 -5.46 4.59
C SER A 130 -4.20 -6.66 5.11
N VAL A 131 -3.74 -7.52 4.21
CA VAL A 131 -2.93 -8.70 4.56
C VAL A 131 -1.65 -8.30 5.30
N LEU A 132 -0.95 -7.27 4.82
CA LEU A 132 0.28 -6.78 5.44
C LEU A 132 0.01 -6.14 6.81
N THR A 133 -1.04 -5.33 6.91
CA THR A 133 -1.42 -4.70 8.18
C THR A 133 -1.84 -5.74 9.22
N ASP A 134 -2.59 -6.77 8.82
CA ASP A 134 -3.01 -7.86 9.72
C ASP A 134 -1.83 -8.74 10.17
N LYS A 135 -0.72 -8.74 9.41
CA LYS A 135 0.57 -9.35 9.81
C LYS A 135 1.46 -8.40 10.64
N GLY A 136 1.01 -7.19 10.94
CA GLY A 136 1.71 -6.22 11.79
C GLY A 136 2.68 -5.29 11.06
N PHE A 137 2.67 -5.27 9.72
CA PHE A 137 3.43 -4.30 8.95
C PHE A 137 2.71 -2.96 8.85
N LYS A 138 3.47 -1.88 8.63
CA LYS A 138 2.93 -0.53 8.44
C LYS A 138 2.79 -0.18 6.96
N VAL A 139 1.56 -0.24 6.45
CA VAL A 139 1.26 0.28 5.10
C VAL A 139 1.03 1.79 5.19
N LYS A 140 2.08 2.56 4.86
CA LYS A 140 2.07 4.02 4.96
C LYS A 140 1.25 4.67 3.85
N MET A 141 1.23 4.09 2.66
CA MET A 141 0.44 4.62 1.55
C MET A 141 -0.04 3.54 0.60
N LEU A 142 -1.31 3.66 0.20
CA LEU A 142 -1.90 2.93 -0.91
C LEU A 142 -2.31 3.93 -2.00
N ILE A 143 -1.96 3.64 -3.25
CA ILE A 143 -2.45 4.37 -4.43
C ILE A 143 -3.08 3.35 -5.37
N THR A 144 -4.35 3.53 -5.68
CA THR A 144 -5.10 2.71 -6.64
C THR A 144 -5.41 3.52 -7.89
N LEU A 145 -4.93 3.06 -9.03
CA LEU A 145 -5.07 3.69 -10.35
C LEU A 145 -6.06 2.87 -11.17
N ASP A 146 -7.27 3.40 -11.30
CA ASP A 146 -8.43 2.77 -11.95
C ASP A 146 -8.59 1.28 -11.60
N PRO A 147 -8.78 0.94 -10.31
CA PRO A 147 -8.82 -0.44 -9.89
C PRO A 147 -10.03 -1.18 -10.46
N VAL A 148 -9.84 -2.43 -10.88
CA VAL A 148 -10.89 -3.30 -11.41
C VAL A 148 -10.88 -4.66 -10.72
N GLY A 149 -12.04 -5.30 -10.53
CA GLY A 149 -12.08 -6.63 -9.90
C GLY A 149 -13.43 -7.18 -9.47
N GLU A 150 -14.55 -6.46 -9.65
CA GLU A 150 -15.87 -6.92 -9.18
C GLU A 150 -16.48 -8.05 -10.04
N GLY A 151 -16.12 -8.10 -11.33
CA GLY A 151 -16.74 -8.97 -12.33
C GLY A 151 -16.56 -10.46 -12.08
N LYS A 152 -17.67 -11.23 -12.05
CA LYS A 152 -17.66 -12.69 -11.84
C LYS A 152 -16.84 -13.48 -12.86
N ILE A 153 -16.68 -12.94 -14.07
CA ILE A 153 -15.87 -13.55 -15.13
C ILE A 153 -14.38 -13.51 -14.75
N VAL A 154 -13.90 -12.41 -14.16
CA VAL A 154 -12.52 -12.29 -13.65
C VAL A 154 -12.19 -13.41 -12.67
N TYR A 155 -13.11 -13.73 -11.76
CA TYR A 155 -12.88 -14.76 -10.74
C TYR A 155 -12.71 -16.17 -11.32
N GLY A 156 -13.16 -16.40 -12.55
CA GLY A 156 -13.04 -17.67 -13.27
C GLY A 156 -11.78 -17.80 -14.12
N ILE A 157 -11.16 -16.68 -14.52
CA ILE A 157 -10.02 -16.66 -15.45
C ILE A 157 -8.75 -16.00 -14.89
N SER A 158 -8.84 -15.33 -13.75
CA SER A 158 -7.74 -14.58 -13.13
C SER A 158 -7.58 -14.97 -11.65
N SER A 159 -6.33 -15.14 -11.24
CA SER A 159 -5.97 -15.37 -9.83
C SER A 159 -6.01 -14.05 -9.05
N ILE A 160 -7.21 -13.65 -8.61
CA ILE A 160 -7.44 -12.48 -7.77
C ILE A 160 -8.12 -12.83 -6.44
N TYR A 161 -7.99 -11.94 -5.47
CA TYR A 161 -8.82 -12.01 -4.26
C TYR A 161 -10.29 -11.80 -4.64
N ARG A 162 -11.15 -12.76 -4.31
CA ARG A 162 -12.56 -12.79 -4.78
C ARG A 162 -13.53 -11.92 -3.99
N ARG A 163 -13.10 -11.39 -2.85
CA ARG A 163 -13.92 -10.49 -2.03
C ARG A 163 -13.55 -9.06 -2.39
N GLU A 164 -14.49 -8.14 -2.22
CA GLU A 164 -14.15 -6.73 -2.27
C GLU A 164 -13.03 -6.42 -1.24
N PRO A 165 -11.98 -5.68 -1.63
CA PRO A 165 -10.93 -5.30 -0.70
C PRO A 165 -11.47 -4.37 0.39
N ILE A 166 -10.93 -4.52 1.61
CA ILE A 166 -11.16 -3.60 2.73
C ILE A 166 -9.80 -3.00 3.07
N PRO A 167 -9.33 -1.96 2.35
CA PRO A 167 -7.96 -1.50 2.44
C PRO A 167 -7.57 -1.05 3.85
N LYS A 168 -6.33 -1.34 4.24
CA LYS A 168 -5.73 -0.85 5.49
C LYS A 168 -4.41 -0.17 5.17
N ALA A 169 -4.43 1.17 5.17
CA ALA A 169 -3.27 2.01 4.98
C ALA A 169 -3.44 3.32 5.77
N ASP A 170 -2.33 3.93 6.20
CA ASP A 170 -2.36 5.24 6.87
C ASP A 170 -2.90 6.35 5.94
N TYR A 171 -2.62 6.23 4.63
CA TYR A 171 -3.08 7.16 3.62
C TYR A 171 -3.42 6.42 2.32
N TRP A 172 -4.60 6.68 1.76
CA TRP A 172 -5.08 6.06 0.53
C TRP A 172 -5.51 7.11 -0.48
N VAL A 173 -4.92 7.05 -1.67
CA VAL A 173 -5.33 7.81 -2.86
C VAL A 173 -5.99 6.85 -3.84
N ASN A 174 -7.24 7.11 -4.21
CA ASN A 174 -7.92 6.39 -5.28
C ASN A 174 -8.15 7.32 -6.46
N ILE A 175 -7.77 6.87 -7.66
CA ILE A 175 -7.95 7.62 -8.90
C ILE A 175 -8.72 6.75 -9.87
N ARG A 176 -9.74 7.32 -10.51
CA ARG A 176 -10.53 6.67 -11.55
C ARG A 176 -10.25 7.28 -12.92
N ALA A 177 -10.09 6.43 -13.93
CA ALA A 177 -10.07 6.85 -15.32
C ALA A 177 -11.51 7.14 -15.80
N ALA A 178 -11.65 8.12 -16.69
CA ALA A 178 -12.93 8.55 -17.23
C ALA A 178 -12.78 8.98 -18.70
N ALA A 179 -12.26 8.08 -19.53
CA ALA A 179 -11.98 8.32 -20.94
C ALA A 179 -13.20 8.89 -21.69
N VAL A 180 -12.97 9.97 -22.43
CA VAL A 180 -13.97 10.57 -23.34
C VAL A 180 -14.05 9.82 -24.69
N ASP A 181 -12.94 9.26 -25.17
CA ASP A 181 -12.85 8.53 -26.45
C ASP A 181 -12.35 7.09 -26.24
N TRP A 182 -13.30 6.17 -26.11
CA TRP A 182 -13.10 4.75 -25.84
C TRP A 182 -12.25 4.06 -26.93
N ASN A 183 -11.26 3.24 -26.56
CA ASN A 183 -10.47 2.47 -27.54
C ASN A 183 -10.19 1.04 -27.05
N ALA A 184 -9.63 0.19 -27.91
CA ALA A 184 -9.45 -1.25 -27.65
C ALA A 184 -8.59 -1.59 -26.40
N SER A 185 -7.91 -0.61 -25.78
CA SER A 185 -7.27 -0.80 -24.47
C SER A 185 -8.28 -0.93 -23.31
N ASP A 186 -9.53 -0.53 -23.53
CA ASP A 186 -10.66 -0.70 -22.61
C ASP A 186 -11.21 -2.15 -22.59
N LEU A 187 -10.77 -3.04 -23.50
CA LEU A 187 -11.17 -4.46 -23.48
C LEU A 187 -10.71 -5.19 -22.20
N VAL A 188 -9.62 -4.76 -21.56
CA VAL A 188 -9.16 -5.34 -20.29
C VAL A 188 -9.97 -4.81 -19.09
N ALA A 189 -10.51 -3.58 -19.20
CA ALA A 189 -11.49 -3.05 -18.27
C ALA A 189 -12.87 -3.74 -18.43
N ASP A 190 -13.19 -4.27 -19.61
CA ASP A 190 -14.38 -5.12 -19.82
C ASP A 190 -14.26 -6.51 -19.18
N PHE A 191 -13.05 -6.99 -18.88
CA PHE A 191 -12.90 -8.31 -18.23
C PHE A 191 -13.23 -8.26 -16.74
N GLY A 192 -12.96 -7.14 -16.07
CA GLY A 192 -13.31 -6.90 -14.67
C GLY A 192 -14.01 -5.58 -14.49
N GLU A 193 -15.26 -5.63 -14.02
CA GLU A 193 -16.02 -4.43 -13.67
C GLU A 193 -15.16 -3.50 -12.77
N GLN A 194 -15.11 -2.22 -13.16
CA GLN A 194 -14.42 -1.18 -12.40
C GLN A 194 -14.93 -1.16 -10.97
N TRP A 195 -14.01 -1.16 -10.00
CA TRP A 195 -14.38 -1.12 -8.60
C TRP A 195 -14.89 0.28 -8.24
N GLU A 196 -16.17 0.38 -7.89
CA GLU A 196 -16.80 1.61 -7.44
C GLU A 196 -16.43 1.93 -5.98
N VAL A 197 -15.24 2.51 -5.81
CA VAL A 197 -14.80 2.98 -4.49
C VAL A 197 -15.64 4.18 -4.05
N THR A 198 -16.55 3.96 -3.11
CA THR A 198 -17.46 5.01 -2.60
C THR A 198 -17.01 5.62 -1.27
N GLN A 199 -16.14 4.94 -0.53
CA GLN A 199 -15.67 5.37 0.79
C GLN A 199 -14.29 4.79 1.13
N GLY A 200 -13.58 5.46 2.05
CA GLY A 200 -12.29 5.00 2.58
C GLY A 200 -11.07 5.82 2.13
N PRO A 201 -10.90 6.21 0.86
CA PRO A 201 -9.74 6.99 0.43
C PRO A 201 -9.67 8.34 1.13
N ASN A 202 -8.46 8.78 1.46
CA ASN A 202 -8.18 10.13 1.91
C ASN A 202 -8.26 11.13 0.74
N VAL A 203 -7.94 10.68 -0.47
CA VAL A 203 -8.06 11.45 -1.71
C VAL A 203 -8.79 10.59 -2.75
N MET A 204 -9.85 11.16 -3.31
CA MET A 204 -10.58 10.59 -4.43
C MET A 204 -10.37 11.49 -5.66
N GLY A 205 -9.97 10.89 -6.77
CA GLY A 205 -9.71 11.56 -8.03
C GLY A 205 -10.45 10.91 -9.19
N ARG A 206 -10.83 11.72 -10.18
CA ARG A 206 -11.30 11.27 -11.48
C ARG A 206 -10.59 12.07 -12.55
N VAL A 207 -10.03 11.40 -13.55
CA VAL A 207 -9.18 12.00 -14.59
C VAL A 207 -9.61 11.55 -15.97
N ASP A 208 -9.59 12.48 -16.92
CA ASP A 208 -9.94 12.23 -18.33
C ASP A 208 -8.74 11.64 -19.07
N VAL A 209 -8.54 10.34 -18.88
CA VAL A 209 -7.50 9.51 -19.50
C VAL A 209 -8.05 8.09 -19.71
N ASN A 210 -7.37 7.29 -20.53
CA ASN A 210 -7.74 5.90 -20.74
C ASN A 210 -7.35 5.04 -19.54
N HIS A 211 -8.02 3.90 -19.41
CA HIS A 211 -7.68 2.91 -18.39
C HIS A 211 -6.20 2.51 -18.44
N ALA A 212 -5.62 2.36 -19.63
CA ALA A 212 -4.22 1.97 -19.81
C ALA A 212 -3.20 3.07 -19.40
N ASP A 213 -3.62 4.33 -19.29
CA ASP A 213 -2.72 5.47 -19.06
C ASP A 213 -2.39 5.66 -17.56
N ALA A 214 -1.87 4.62 -16.91
CA ALA A 214 -1.58 4.61 -15.46
C ALA A 214 -0.59 5.72 -15.04
N ASP A 215 0.41 6.01 -15.87
CA ASP A 215 1.34 7.11 -15.66
C ASP A 215 0.63 8.47 -15.71
N ARG A 216 -0.30 8.68 -16.65
CA ARG A 216 -1.08 9.91 -16.75
C ARG A 216 -1.98 10.09 -15.53
N MET A 217 -2.63 9.03 -15.06
CA MET A 217 -3.38 9.05 -13.79
C MET A 217 -2.47 9.44 -12.61
N PHE A 218 -1.26 8.91 -12.57
CA PHE A 218 -0.31 9.19 -11.49
C PHE A 218 0.17 10.65 -11.46
N VAL A 219 0.34 11.29 -12.63
CA VAL A 219 0.90 12.65 -12.72
C VAL A 219 -0.13 13.78 -12.83
N GLN A 220 -1.37 13.50 -13.23
CA GLN A 220 -2.40 14.54 -13.35
C GLN A 220 -2.82 15.10 -12.00
N THR A 221 -3.11 16.41 -11.99
CA THR A 221 -3.59 17.13 -10.81
C THR A 221 -4.99 16.66 -10.44
N LEU A 222 -5.17 16.24 -9.19
CA LEU A 222 -6.47 15.85 -8.63
C LEU A 222 -7.21 17.09 -8.09
N PRO A 223 -8.53 17.00 -7.76
CA PRO A 223 -9.30 18.14 -7.25
C PRO A 223 -8.69 18.86 -6.04
N GLY A 224 -7.87 18.17 -5.25
CA GLY A 224 -7.11 18.75 -4.12
C GLY A 224 -5.87 19.57 -4.50
N GLY A 225 -5.62 19.82 -5.80
CA GLY A 225 -4.52 20.64 -6.29
C GLY A 225 -3.17 19.92 -6.37
N LYS A 226 -3.08 18.66 -5.95
CA LYS A 226 -1.89 17.81 -6.06
C LYS A 226 -2.17 16.58 -6.92
N SER A 227 -1.15 16.10 -7.62
CA SER A 227 -1.18 14.77 -8.25
C SER A 227 -0.83 13.66 -7.26
N ALA A 228 -1.16 12.42 -7.60
CA ALA A 228 -0.74 11.27 -6.80
C ALA A 228 0.79 11.17 -6.71
N ARG A 229 1.53 11.50 -7.78
CA ARG A 229 3.00 11.63 -7.76
C ARG A 229 3.49 12.62 -6.71
N GLN A 230 2.87 13.81 -6.64
CA GLN A 230 3.26 14.82 -5.65
C GLN A 230 2.99 14.33 -4.23
N ILE A 231 1.80 13.78 -3.98
CA ILE A 231 1.42 13.22 -2.68
C ILE A 231 2.40 12.09 -2.26
N PHE A 232 2.75 11.21 -3.19
CA PHE A 232 3.69 10.12 -3.00
C PHE A 232 5.08 10.61 -2.61
N ASN A 233 5.65 11.54 -3.39
CA ASN A 233 6.98 12.09 -3.15
C ASN A 233 7.05 12.87 -1.83
N GLU A 234 6.03 13.69 -1.53
CA GLU A 234 5.97 14.44 -0.27
C GLU A 234 5.90 13.50 0.94
N SER A 235 5.13 12.42 0.86
CA SER A 235 5.02 11.41 1.93
C SER A 235 6.36 10.72 2.20
N ILE A 236 7.08 10.32 1.14
CA ILE A 236 8.41 9.73 1.25
C ILE A 236 9.41 10.71 1.87
N LEU A 237 9.43 11.97 1.39
CA LEU A 237 10.32 13.00 1.93
C LEU A 237 9.98 13.37 3.38
N SER A 238 8.69 13.35 3.77
CA SER A 238 8.30 13.53 5.17
C SER A 238 8.81 12.37 6.03
N TYR A 239 8.65 11.13 5.55
CA TYR A 239 9.06 9.95 6.31
C TYR A 239 10.55 9.93 6.66
N PHE A 240 11.41 10.44 5.78
CA PHE A 240 12.85 10.55 6.04
C PHE A 240 13.25 11.75 6.91
N ARG A 241 12.37 12.73 7.14
CA ARG A 241 12.63 13.91 7.98
C ARG A 241 12.18 13.75 9.43
N GLU A 242 11.13 12.97 9.64
CA GLU A 242 10.66 12.53 10.97
C GLU A 242 11.69 11.63 11.67
#